data_AF-A0A953MWE9-F1
#
_entry.id   AF-A0A953MWE9-F1
#
_cell.length_a   1.000
_cell.length_b   1.000
_cell.length_c   1.000
_cell.angle_alpha   90.00
_cell.angle_beta   90.00
_cell.angle_gamma   90.00
#
_symmetry.space_group_name_H-M   'P 1'
#
loop_
_entity.id
_entity.type
_entity.pdbx_description
1 polymer ?
#
loop_
_entity_poly.entity_id
_entity_poly.type
_entity_poly.pdbx_seq_one_letter_code
_entity_poly.pdbx_strand_id
1 'polypeptide(L)'
;MFAVCLRYARHRPEAEDLLQEGFIRVFDKLHGFRMEGSLEGWIRRIMVHTCINHLRKKSVRDEVLGTDHVQERSVAPVALGNLGQEELLVLVQQLPNGYRMVFNLYAIEGYDHGEIAELLGCGESTSRSQLAKARQALQRRLEELKAMEYHEGTTSDR
;
A
#
# COMPACT_ATOMS: atom_id res chain seq x y z
N MET A 1 2.28 -7.03 -12.37
CA MET A 1 1.69 -7.60 -11.13
C MET A 1 2.56 -7.41 -9.90
N PHE A 2 3.88 -7.64 -9.96
CA PHE A 2 4.75 -7.41 -8.80
C PHE A 2 4.66 -5.99 -8.19
N ALA A 3 4.59 -4.96 -9.03
CA ALA A 3 4.35 -3.58 -8.59
C ALA A 3 2.99 -3.38 -7.88
N VAL A 4 1.99 -4.23 -8.13
CA VAL A 4 0.75 -4.24 -7.35
C VAL A 4 1.06 -4.75 -5.94
N CYS A 5 1.69 -5.91 -5.83
CA CYS A 5 2.06 -6.53 -4.55
C CYS A 5 2.94 -5.61 -3.69
N LEU A 6 3.92 -4.93 -4.31
CA LEU A 6 4.80 -3.98 -3.62
C LEU A 6 4.04 -2.87 -2.92
N ARG A 7 2.93 -2.37 -3.49
CA ARG A 7 2.13 -1.29 -2.88
C ARG A 7 1.41 -1.74 -1.62
N TYR A 8 1.15 -3.03 -1.47
CA TYR A 8 0.47 -3.59 -0.29
C TYR A 8 1.46 -4.14 0.74
N ALA A 9 2.59 -4.72 0.32
CA ALA A 9 3.62 -5.26 1.19
C ALA A 9 4.38 -4.18 1.98
N ARG A 10 5.01 -4.55 3.10
CA ARG A 10 5.96 -3.69 3.85
C ARG A 10 7.39 -3.77 3.32
N HIS A 11 7.74 -4.88 2.68
CA HIS A 11 9.07 -5.10 2.13
C HIS A 11 9.03 -6.04 0.93
N ARG A 12 10.14 -6.06 0.19
CA ARG A 12 10.27 -6.82 -1.05
C ARG A 12 9.97 -8.32 -0.91
N PRO A 13 10.49 -9.05 0.11
CA PRO A 13 10.15 -10.47 0.29
C PRO A 13 8.64 -10.74 0.47
N GLU A 14 7.93 -9.92 1.25
CA GLU A 14 6.48 -10.08 1.44
C GLU A 14 5.73 -9.84 0.12
N ALA A 15 6.22 -8.93 -0.73
CA ALA A 15 5.65 -8.74 -2.06
C ALA A 15 5.88 -9.95 -2.99
N GLU A 16 7.01 -10.66 -2.85
CA GLU A 16 7.29 -11.88 -3.63
C GLU A 16 6.37 -13.02 -3.20
N ASP A 17 6.17 -13.21 -1.89
CA ASP A 17 5.23 -14.21 -1.37
C ASP A 17 3.80 -13.94 -1.85
N LEU A 18 3.36 -12.67 -1.80
CA LEU A 18 2.06 -12.25 -2.31
C LEU A 18 1.90 -12.49 -3.81
N LEU A 19 2.97 -12.25 -4.58
CA LEU A 19 2.97 -12.50 -6.02
C LEU A 19 2.81 -13.99 -6.33
N GLN A 20 3.55 -14.84 -5.62
CA GLN A 20 3.50 -16.29 -5.77
C GLN A 20 2.11 -16.83 -5.41
N GLU A 21 1.61 -16.52 -4.22
CA GLU A 21 0.26 -16.89 -3.78
C GLU A 21 -0.82 -16.37 -4.75
N GLY A 22 -0.64 -15.15 -5.25
CA GLY A 22 -1.55 -14.55 -6.22
C GLY A 22 -1.59 -15.33 -7.53
N PHE A 23 -0.44 -15.76 -8.05
CA PHE A 23 -0.39 -16.55 -9.29
C PHE A 23 -0.90 -17.98 -9.11
N ILE A 24 -0.66 -18.62 -7.96
CA ILE A 24 -1.29 -19.91 -7.63
C ILE A 24 -2.81 -19.80 -7.80
N ARG A 25 -3.41 -18.76 -7.20
CA ARG A 25 -4.86 -18.51 -7.32
C ARG A 25 -5.32 -18.16 -8.73
N VAL A 26 -4.49 -17.46 -9.50
CA VAL A 26 -4.77 -17.15 -10.91
C VAL A 26 -4.89 -18.45 -11.69
N PHE A 27 -3.93 -19.37 -11.56
CA PHE A 27 -3.96 -20.65 -12.27
C PHE A 27 -5.12 -21.53 -11.80
N ASP A 28 -5.37 -21.59 -10.49
CA ASP A 28 -6.51 -22.33 -9.94
C ASP A 28 -7.86 -21.85 -10.50
N LYS A 29 -8.01 -20.54 -10.70
CA LYS A 29 -9.25 -19.91 -11.17
C LYS A 29 -9.30 -19.68 -12.68
N LEU A 30 -8.24 -20.01 -13.41
CA LEU A 30 -8.09 -19.68 -14.82
C LEU A 30 -9.24 -20.24 -15.67
N HIS A 31 -9.70 -21.45 -15.33
CA HIS A 31 -10.84 -22.11 -15.99
C HIS A 31 -12.15 -21.31 -15.92
N GLY A 32 -12.29 -20.40 -14.96
CA GLY A 32 -13.45 -19.52 -14.79
C GLY A 32 -13.34 -18.18 -15.54
N PHE A 33 -12.22 -17.88 -16.19
CA PHE A 33 -12.06 -16.66 -16.96
C PHE A 33 -12.85 -16.74 -18.27
N ARG A 34 -13.96 -16.01 -18.36
CA ARG A 34 -14.89 -16.03 -19.50
C ARG A 34 -14.47 -15.16 -20.71
N MET A 35 -13.23 -14.66 -20.74
CA MET A 35 -12.75 -13.73 -21.78
C MET A 35 -13.56 -12.41 -21.87
N GLU A 36 -14.31 -12.11 -20.81
CA GLU A 36 -15.05 -10.85 -20.65
C GLU A 36 -14.12 -9.80 -20.04
N GLY A 37 -13.65 -8.86 -20.88
CA GLY A 37 -12.71 -7.81 -20.47
C GLY A 37 -11.23 -8.22 -20.56
N SER A 38 -10.33 -7.43 -19.96
CA SER A 38 -8.90 -7.70 -20.06
C SER A 38 -8.45 -8.78 -19.07
N LEU A 39 -7.65 -9.72 -19.57
CA LEU A 39 -7.00 -10.74 -18.74
C LEU A 39 -6.13 -10.08 -17.66
N GLU A 40 -5.43 -9.00 -17.99
CA GLU A 40 -4.62 -8.26 -17.01
C GLU A 40 -5.47 -7.72 -15.86
N GLY A 41 -6.64 -7.14 -16.15
CA GLY A 41 -7.55 -6.61 -15.13
C GLY A 41 -8.11 -7.71 -14.24
N TRP A 42 -8.43 -8.87 -14.83
CA TRP A 42 -8.87 -10.04 -14.08
C TRP A 42 -7.77 -10.58 -13.14
N ILE A 43 -6.54 -10.71 -13.63
CA ILE A 43 -5.37 -11.11 -12.82
C ILE A 43 -5.11 -10.07 -11.72
N ARG A 44 -5.15 -8.76 -12.05
CA ARG A 44 -4.95 -7.67 -11.10
C ARG A 44 -5.94 -7.73 -9.96
N ARG A 45 -7.22 -8.00 -10.24
CA ARG A 45 -8.25 -8.17 -9.19
C ARG A 45 -7.89 -9.32 -8.24
N ILE A 46 -7.44 -10.45 -8.77
CA ILE A 46 -6.99 -11.59 -7.95
C ILE A 46 -5.78 -11.20 -7.09
N MET A 47 -4.82 -10.46 -7.65
CA MET A 47 -3.64 -9.98 -6.92
C MET A 47 -4.02 -9.04 -5.78
N VAL A 48 -4.86 -8.04 -6.03
CA VAL A 48 -5.35 -7.08 -5.02
C VAL A 48 -6.09 -7.82 -3.91
N HIS A 49 -7.01 -8.72 -4.25
CA HIS A 49 -7.74 -9.51 -3.26
C HIS A 49 -6.81 -10.41 -2.43
N THR A 50 -5.76 -10.95 -3.04
CA THR A 50 -4.76 -11.76 -2.33
C THR A 50 -3.98 -10.91 -1.32
N CYS A 51 -3.53 -9.72 -1.72
CA CYS A 51 -2.85 -8.77 -0.85
C CYS A 51 -3.72 -8.34 0.35
N ILE A 52 -4.99 -8.00 0.10
CA ILE A 52 -5.93 -7.58 1.15
C ILE A 52 -6.17 -8.70 2.16
N ASN A 53 -6.40 -9.92 1.68
CA ASN A 53 -6.62 -11.07 2.56
C ASN A 53 -5.40 -11.35 3.44
N HIS A 54 -4.19 -11.20 2.91
CA HIS A 54 -2.96 -11.33 3.68
C HIS A 54 -2.87 -10.25 4.77
N LEU A 55 -3.07 -8.98 4.41
CA LEU A 55 -2.98 -7.86 5.37
C LEU A 55 -4.04 -7.94 6.48
N ARG A 56 -5.27 -8.37 6.15
CA ARG A 56 -6.33 -8.58 7.15
C ARG A 56 -5.94 -9.64 8.17
N LYS A 57 -5.42 -10.78 7.72
CA LYS A 57 -4.94 -11.87 8.60
C LYS A 57 -3.76 -11.41 9.48
N LYS A 58 -2.89 -10.57 8.92
CA LYS A 58 -1.75 -10.00 9.65
C LYS A 58 -2.20 -9.01 10.72
N SER A 59 -3.12 -8.10 10.41
CA SER A 59 -3.69 -7.14 11.38
C SER A 59 -4.31 -7.85 12.59
N VAL A 60 -5.13 -8.89 12.35
CA VAL A 60 -5.74 -9.67 13.44
C VAL A 60 -4.68 -10.35 14.29
N ARG A 61 -3.62 -10.88 13.67
CA ARG A 61 -2.50 -11.50 14.40
C ARG A 61 -1.73 -10.48 15.24
N ASP A 62 -1.44 -9.31 14.68
CA ASP A 62 -0.68 -8.25 15.34
C ASP A 62 -1.47 -7.66 16.52
N GLU A 63 -2.81 -7.53 16.40
CA GLU A 63 -3.70 -7.14 17.50
C GLU A 63 -3.69 -8.18 18.63
N VAL A 64 -3.75 -9.48 18.32
CA VAL A 64 -3.72 -10.57 19.30
C VAL A 64 -2.36 -10.64 20.03
N LEU A 65 -1.27 -10.34 19.33
CA LEU A 65 0.09 -10.37 19.88
C LEU A 65 0.49 -9.05 20.55
N GLY A 66 -0.31 -7.98 20.44
CA GLY A 66 0.01 -6.64 20.97
C GLY A 66 1.18 -5.97 20.24
N THR A 67 1.45 -6.34 18.99
CA THR A 67 2.63 -5.91 18.21
C THR A 67 2.32 -4.87 17.14
N ASP A 68 1.22 -4.11 17.26
CA ASP A 68 0.85 -3.02 16.32
C ASP A 68 1.76 -1.78 16.46
N HIS A 69 3.06 -2.01 16.61
CA HIS A 69 4.08 -0.99 16.53
C HIS A 69 4.42 -0.77 15.06
N VAL A 70 4.03 0.40 14.54
CA VAL A 70 4.56 0.93 13.29
C VAL A 70 6.08 1.01 13.46
N GLN A 71 6.82 0.03 12.94
CA GLN A 71 8.28 0.17 12.82
C GLN A 71 8.54 1.31 11.83
N GLU A 72 8.86 2.48 12.38
CA GLU A 72 9.45 3.59 11.66
C GLU A 72 10.80 3.13 11.11
N ARG A 73 10.83 2.71 9.85
CA ARG A 73 12.10 2.59 9.14
C ARG A 73 12.55 3.99 8.75
N SER A 74 13.68 4.41 9.30
CA SER A 74 14.43 5.59 8.86
C SER A 74 14.61 5.52 7.34
N VAL A 75 14.15 6.56 6.64
CA VAL A 75 14.43 6.78 5.22
C VAL A 75 15.75 7.53 5.18
N ALA A 76 16.73 7.07 4.39
CA ALA A 76 17.92 7.88 4.12
C ALA A 76 17.47 9.24 3.55
N PRO A 77 18.16 10.36 3.90
CA PRO A 77 17.78 11.66 3.36
C PRO A 77 17.89 11.64 1.83
N VAL A 78 16.81 12.04 1.14
CA VAL A 78 16.71 12.07 -0.33
C VAL A 78 16.22 13.45 -0.76
N ALA A 79 16.91 14.01 -1.76
CA ALA A 79 16.57 15.26 -2.41
C ALA A 79 15.22 15.19 -3.13
N LEU A 80 14.29 16.10 -2.85
CA LEU A 80 12.91 16.06 -3.34
C LEU A 80 12.77 16.51 -4.79
N GLY A 81 13.80 17.16 -5.33
CA GLY A 81 13.87 17.49 -6.76
C GLY A 81 13.68 16.27 -7.67
N ASN A 82 13.95 15.06 -7.16
CA ASN A 82 13.82 13.78 -7.83
C ASN A 82 13.01 12.76 -7.01
N LEU A 83 11.86 13.14 -6.44
CA LEU A 83 10.93 12.17 -5.85
C LEU A 83 10.46 11.18 -6.92
N GLY A 84 11.15 10.05 -7.01
CA GLY A 84 10.87 8.99 -7.95
C GLY A 84 9.71 8.11 -7.50
N GLN A 85 9.38 7.16 -8.35
CA GLN A 85 8.34 6.16 -8.08
C GLN A 85 8.71 5.28 -6.86
N GLU A 86 10.00 5.09 -6.61
CA GLU A 86 10.53 4.24 -5.54
C GLU A 86 10.36 4.90 -4.16
N GLU A 87 10.62 6.19 -4.05
CA GLU A 87 10.44 6.95 -2.80
C GLU A 87 8.96 7.02 -2.41
N LEU A 88 8.07 7.32 -3.38
CA LEU A 88 6.63 7.33 -3.13
C LEU A 88 6.13 5.95 -2.69
N LEU A 89 6.65 4.89 -3.29
CA LEU A 89 6.33 3.53 -2.89
C LEU A 89 6.74 3.29 -1.43
N VAL A 90 7.95 3.66 -1.03
CA VAL A 90 8.42 3.51 0.36
C VAL A 90 7.51 4.25 1.35
N LEU A 91 7.09 5.47 1.02
CA LEU A 91 6.18 6.23 1.88
C LEU A 91 4.84 5.51 2.07
N VAL A 92 4.26 4.95 1.00
CA VAL A 92 3.03 4.16 1.06
C VAL A 92 3.23 2.87 1.87
N GLN A 93 4.36 2.17 1.69
CA GLN A 93 4.70 0.94 2.43
C GLN A 93 4.87 1.15 3.93
N GLN A 94 5.09 2.38 4.38
CA GLN A 94 5.22 2.71 5.80
C GLN A 94 3.90 3.13 6.47
N LEU A 95 2.83 3.35 5.69
CA LEU A 95 1.50 3.59 6.25
C LEU A 95 1.00 2.40 7.10
N PRO A 96 0.22 2.63 8.17
CA PRO A 96 -0.54 1.58 8.84
C PRO A 96 -1.38 0.75 7.86
N ASN A 97 -1.59 -0.54 8.16
CA ASN A 97 -2.20 -1.50 7.23
C ASN A 97 -3.55 -1.01 6.67
N GLY A 98 -4.45 -0.52 7.54
CA GLY A 98 -5.76 0.02 7.12
C GLY A 98 -5.62 1.20 6.16
N TYR A 99 -4.77 2.17 6.50
CA TYR A 99 -4.55 3.38 5.70
C TYR A 99 -3.99 3.02 4.33
N ARG A 100 -3.03 2.10 4.29
CA ARG A 100 -2.41 1.62 3.04
C ARG A 100 -3.41 0.90 2.15
N MET A 101 -4.22 0.00 2.71
CA MET A 101 -5.23 -0.75 1.96
C MET A 101 -6.23 0.21 1.31
N VAL A 102 -6.82 1.11 2.11
CA VAL A 102 -7.81 2.08 1.62
C VAL A 102 -7.19 3.05 0.61
N PHE A 103 -5.98 3.55 0.86
CA PHE A 103 -5.30 4.45 -0.06
C PHE A 103 -5.06 3.79 -1.42
N ASN A 104 -4.52 2.57 -1.47
CA ASN A 104 -4.29 1.87 -2.72
C ASN A 104 -5.59 1.57 -3.48
N LEU A 105 -6.61 1.07 -2.76
CA LEU A 105 -7.91 0.74 -3.36
C LEU A 105 -8.57 1.96 -3.99
N TYR A 106 -8.60 3.09 -3.27
CA TYR A 106 -9.25 4.30 -3.75
C TYR A 106 -8.42 5.03 -4.80
N ALA A 107 -7.16 5.36 -4.48
CA ALA A 107 -6.36 6.27 -5.28
C ALA A 107 -5.70 5.61 -6.51
N ILE A 108 -5.56 4.28 -6.52
CA ILE A 108 -4.84 3.57 -7.58
C ILE A 108 -5.72 2.54 -8.29
N GLU A 109 -6.48 1.76 -7.53
CA GLU A 109 -7.35 0.73 -8.13
C GLU A 109 -8.73 1.29 -8.52
N GLY A 110 -9.09 2.51 -8.10
CA GLY A 110 -10.28 3.23 -8.54
C GLY A 110 -11.59 2.82 -7.87
N TYR A 111 -11.52 2.11 -6.73
CA TYR A 111 -12.70 1.70 -5.97
C TYR A 111 -13.33 2.90 -5.26
N ASP A 112 -14.65 2.92 -5.16
CA ASP A 112 -15.36 3.87 -4.32
C ASP A 112 -15.41 3.45 -2.84
N HIS A 113 -15.90 4.33 -1.96
CA HIS A 113 -15.93 4.03 -0.52
C HIS A 113 -16.90 2.92 -0.13
N GLY A 114 -17.97 2.69 -0.92
CA GLY A 114 -18.92 1.61 -0.74
C GLY A 114 -18.28 0.26 -1.07
N GLU A 115 -17.64 0.15 -2.24
CA GLU A 115 -16.94 -1.06 -2.66
C GLU A 115 -15.79 -1.42 -1.69
N ILE A 116 -15.06 -0.42 -1.20
CA ILE A 116 -14.00 -0.61 -0.19
C ILE A 116 -14.59 -1.11 1.14
N ALA A 117 -15.71 -0.53 1.57
CA ALA A 117 -16.39 -0.92 2.81
C ALA A 117 -16.81 -2.39 2.76
N GLU A 118 -17.40 -2.83 1.66
CA GLU A 118 -17.76 -4.23 1.43
C GLU A 118 -16.53 -5.15 1.41
N LEU A 119 -15.49 -4.78 0.67
CA LEU A 119 -14.29 -5.59 0.51
C LEU A 119 -13.52 -5.76 1.82
N LEU A 120 -13.47 -4.72 2.65
CA LEU A 120 -12.76 -4.73 3.93
C LEU A 120 -13.64 -5.17 5.11
N GLY A 121 -14.97 -5.22 4.94
CA GLY A 121 -15.92 -5.51 6.02
C GLY A 121 -15.96 -4.40 7.07
N CYS A 122 -15.89 -3.13 6.64
CA CYS A 122 -15.96 -1.95 7.51
C CYS A 122 -17.06 -0.99 7.04
N GLY A 123 -17.30 0.10 7.78
CA GLY A 123 -18.24 1.14 7.34
C GLY A 123 -17.62 2.10 6.33
N GLU A 124 -18.42 2.68 5.42
CA GLU A 124 -17.88 3.65 4.45
C GLU A 124 -17.26 4.89 5.12
N SER A 125 -17.78 5.30 6.28
CA SER A 125 -17.18 6.37 7.10
C SER A 125 -15.78 6.00 7.59
N THR A 126 -15.56 4.72 7.91
CA THR A 126 -14.23 4.18 8.22
C THR A 126 -13.32 4.26 7.00
N SER A 127 -13.79 3.88 5.81
CA SER A 127 -13.03 4.03 4.56
C SER A 127 -12.63 5.50 4.31
N ARG A 128 -13.58 6.45 4.38
CA ARG A 128 -13.29 7.89 4.22
C ARG A 128 -12.26 8.40 5.24
N SER A 129 -12.44 8.06 6.51
CA SER A 129 -11.53 8.50 7.57
C SER A 129 -10.13 7.89 7.45
N GLN A 130 -10.00 6.61 7.07
CA GLN A 130 -8.71 5.99 6.81
C GLN A 130 -8.00 6.63 5.60
N LEU A 131 -8.72 6.96 4.53
CA LEU A 131 -8.14 7.68 3.39
C LEU A 131 -7.63 9.07 3.80
N ALA A 132 -8.41 9.82 4.58
CA ALA A 132 -8.00 11.14 5.06
C ALA A 132 -6.72 11.04 5.93
N LYS A 133 -6.68 10.08 6.85
CA LYS A 133 -5.49 9.82 7.69
C LYS A 133 -4.28 9.37 6.87
N ALA A 134 -4.49 8.55 5.84
CA ALA A 134 -3.43 8.15 4.90
C ALA A 134 -2.81 9.36 4.20
N ARG A 135 -3.66 10.25 3.65
CA ARG A 135 -3.21 11.48 2.98
C ARG A 135 -2.45 12.41 3.92
N GLN A 136 -2.96 12.63 5.13
CA GLN A 136 -2.28 13.45 6.13
C GLN A 136 -0.92 12.87 6.54
N ALA A 137 -0.83 11.56 6.72
CA ALA A 137 0.43 10.89 7.06
C ALA A 137 1.47 11.01 5.94
N LEU A 138 1.06 10.83 4.68
CA LEU A 138 1.94 11.02 3.52
C LEU A 138 2.38 12.48 3.37
N GLN A 139 1.46 13.42 3.51
CA GLN A 139 1.76 14.85 3.42
C GLN A 139 2.79 15.28 4.46
N ARG A 140 2.60 14.89 5.72
CA ARG A 140 3.53 15.20 6.81
C ARG A 140 4.95 14.70 6.51
N ARG A 141 5.07 13.47 6.01
CA ARG A 141 6.37 12.88 5.66
C ARG A 141 7.04 13.59 4.49
N LEU A 142 6.25 14.00 3.50
CA LEU A 142 6.77 14.81 2.39
C LEU A 142 7.25 16.19 2.87
N GLU A 143 6.58 16.79 3.85
CA GLU A 143 7.00 18.06 4.47
C GLU A 143 8.27 17.89 5.32
N GLU A 144 8.42 16.78 6.04
CA GLU A 144 9.64 16.45 6.80
C GLU A 144 10.85 16.25 5.87
N LEU A 145 10.68 15.51 4.78
CA LEU A 145 11.71 15.37 3.75
C LEU A 145 12.08 16.73 3.15
N LYS A 146 11.11 17.66 3.00
CA LYS A 146 11.35 19.05 2.54
C LYS A 146 12.23 19.79 3.52
N ALA A 147 11.89 19.76 4.79
CA ALA A 147 12.65 20.44 5.81
C ALA A 147 14.11 19.92 5.90
N MET A 148 14.34 18.63 5.67
CA MET A 148 15.67 18.01 5.67
C MET A 148 16.54 18.47 4.50
N GLU A 149 16.01 18.49 3.27
CA GLU A 149 16.76 18.95 2.08
C GLU A 149 17.20 20.41 2.19
N TYR A 150 16.34 21.28 2.74
CA TYR A 150 16.71 22.69 2.99
C TYR A 150 17.84 22.86 4.02
N HIS A 151 17.92 21.99 5.03
CA HIS A 151 18.97 22.07 6.05
C HIS A 151 20.33 21.60 5.52
N GLU A 152 20.38 20.54 4.72
CA GLU A 152 21.64 20.04 4.12
C GLU A 152 22.23 21.01 3.08
N GLY A 153 21.38 21.76 2.36
CA GLY A 153 21.85 22.79 1.42
C GLY A 153 22.47 24.03 2.08
N THR A 154 22.17 24.31 3.36
CA THR A 154 22.65 25.51 4.05
C THR A 154 23.98 25.30 4.77
N THR A 155 24.37 24.06 5.04
CA THR A 155 25.64 23.71 5.71
C THR A 155 26.82 23.52 4.76
N SER A 156 26.59 23.38 3.45
CA SER A 156 27.66 23.19 2.45
C SER A 156 28.27 24.50 1.92
N ASP A 157 27.77 25.66 2.35
CA ASP A 157 28.14 26.99 1.82
C ASP A 157 28.92 27.86 2.86
N ARG A 158 29.59 27.21 3.82
CA ARG A 158 30.49 27.83 4.81
C ARG A 158 31.78 27.02 4.94
#